data_AF-A0A3D0I2Q1-F1
#
_entry.id   AF-A0A3D0I2Q1-F1
#
_cell.length_a   1.000
_cell.length_b   1.000
_cell.length_c   1.000
_cell.angle_alpha   90.00
_cell.angle_beta   90.00
_cell.angle_gamma   90.00
#
_symmetry.space_group_name_H-M   'P 1'
#
loop_
_entity.id
_entity.type
_entity.pdbx_description
1 polymer ?
#
loop_
_entity_poly.entity_id
_entity_poly.type
_entity_poly.pdbx_seq_one_letter_code
_entity_poly.pdbx_strand_id
1 'polypeptide(L)'
;MKVGSIDAYRMLVESSGRGGSIRGFVTFVPYGQTTYRIAGIAPSLLADQYLPRVLVTMRSFRPLSQEDRLSIKTMRLRVATARPGEDITALGLRTKSAWDSTTAAVFNGLQIDQRFNGGELVKTAQVERYTVANH
;
A
#
# COMPACT_ATOMS: atom_id res chain seq x y z
N MET A 1 -12.97 8.18 22.74
CA MET A 1 -12.79 6.72 22.83
C MET A 1 -11.31 6.40 22.62
N LYS A 2 -10.81 5.23 23.03
CA LYS A 2 -9.39 4.89 22.88
C LYS A 2 -9.16 3.95 21.69
N VAL A 3 -8.08 4.19 20.94
CA VAL A 3 -7.50 3.25 19.97
C VAL A 3 -6.08 2.93 20.43
N GLY A 4 -5.88 1.75 21.01
CA GLY A 4 -4.67 1.49 21.80
C GLY A 4 -4.58 2.48 22.97
N SER A 5 -3.46 3.19 23.09
CA SER A 5 -3.26 4.26 24.08
C SER A 5 -3.71 5.65 23.61
N ILE A 6 -4.11 5.79 22.35
CA ILE A 6 -4.38 7.09 21.70
C ILE A 6 -5.84 7.52 21.92
N ASP A 7 -6.05 8.77 22.31
CA ASP A 7 -7.38 9.37 22.34
C ASP A 7 -7.88 9.65 20.93
N ALA A 8 -9.05 9.12 20.63
CA ALA A 8 -9.67 9.18 19.32
C ALA A 8 -11.13 9.63 19.42
N TYR A 9 -11.61 10.22 18.34
CA TYR A 9 -13.01 10.58 18.16
C TYR A 9 -13.67 9.62 17.18
N ARG A 10 -14.86 9.12 17.50
CA ARG A 10 -15.63 8.28 16.60
C ARG A 10 -17.00 8.87 16.36
N MET A 11 -17.34 9.02 15.10
CA MET A 11 -18.68 9.31 14.62
C MET A 11 -19.35 8.01 14.17
N LEU A 12 -20.59 7.78 14.57
CA LEU A 12 -21.44 6.75 13.98
C LEU A 12 -22.17 7.35 12.78
N VAL A 13 -22.33 6.56 11.73
CA VAL A 13 -22.98 6.99 10.49
C VAL A 13 -24.11 6.02 10.22
N GLU A 14 -25.33 6.55 10.13
CA GLU A 14 -26.48 5.84 9.61
C GLU A 14 -27.13 6.73 8.56
N SER A 15 -27.36 6.18 7.37
CA SER A 15 -27.93 6.94 6.26
C SER A 15 -28.79 6.04 5.40
N SER A 16 -29.92 6.55 4.94
CA SER A 16 -30.82 5.89 3.99
C SER A 16 -31.03 6.78 2.77
N GLY A 17 -31.08 6.15 1.59
CA GLY A 17 -31.33 6.85 0.33
C GLY A 17 -31.85 5.90 -0.74
N ARG A 18 -31.98 6.38 -1.98
CA ARG A 18 -32.50 5.57 -3.11
C ARG A 18 -31.69 4.29 -3.38
N GLY A 19 -30.41 4.27 -3.00
CA GLY A 19 -29.52 3.10 -3.13
C GLY A 19 -29.52 2.13 -1.95
N GLY A 20 -30.43 2.29 -0.98
CA GLY A 20 -30.51 1.47 0.23
C GLY A 20 -30.06 2.21 1.49
N SER A 21 -29.99 1.47 2.61
CA SER A 21 -29.52 1.99 3.89
C SER A 21 -28.13 1.45 4.23
N ILE A 22 -27.31 2.32 4.81
CA ILE A 22 -25.98 2.00 5.30
C ILE A 22 -25.87 2.31 6.79
N ARG A 23 -25.02 1.55 7.46
CA ARG A 23 -24.53 1.83 8.80
C ARG A 23 -23.02 1.76 8.81
N GLY A 24 -22.40 2.51 9.70
CA GLY A 24 -20.96 2.58 9.76
C GLY A 24 -20.46 3.48 10.88
N PHE A 25 -19.16 3.71 10.83
CA PHE A 25 -18.48 4.65 11.69
C PHE A 25 -17.28 5.25 10.97
N VAL A 26 -16.88 6.43 11.44
CA VAL A 26 -15.62 7.06 11.08
C VAL A 26 -14.87 7.35 12.37
N THR A 27 -13.66 6.83 12.51
CA THR A 27 -12.77 7.10 13.65
C THR A 27 -11.62 7.99 13.19
N PHE A 28 -11.44 9.10 13.89
CA PHE A 28 -10.34 10.05 13.73
C PHE A 28 -9.33 9.79 14.84
N VAL A 29 -8.10 9.44 14.44
CA VAL A 29 -7.01 9.10 15.35
C VAL A 29 -5.87 10.11 15.13
N PRO A 30 -5.72 11.11 16.01
CA PRO A 30 -4.57 12.01 16.00
C PRO A 30 -3.30 11.23 16.33
N TYR A 31 -2.31 11.27 15.43
CA TYR A 31 -1.05 10.59 15.66
C TYR A 31 0.10 11.28 14.91
N GLY A 32 1.12 11.72 15.65
CA GLY A 32 2.19 12.56 15.10
C GLY A 32 1.66 13.92 14.66
N GLN A 33 2.03 14.35 13.45
CA GLN A 33 1.56 15.61 12.84
C GLN A 33 0.34 15.41 11.91
N THR A 34 -0.29 14.23 11.96
CA THR A 34 -1.38 13.85 11.05
C THR A 34 -2.58 13.30 11.82
N THR A 35 -3.78 13.46 11.27
CA THR A 35 -4.99 12.76 11.75
C THR A 35 -5.34 11.64 10.78
N TYR A 36 -5.28 10.39 11.26
CA TYR A 36 -5.70 9.24 10.48
C TYR A 36 -7.21 9.09 10.54
N ARG A 37 -7.84 8.84 9.38
CA ARG A 37 -9.28 8.59 9.27
C ARG A 37 -9.53 7.14 8.87
N ILE A 38 -10.14 6.37 9.77
CA ILE A 38 -10.49 4.96 9.55
C ILE A 38 -12.01 4.85 9.50
N ALA A 39 -12.55 4.36 8.39
CA ALA A 39 -13.99 4.21 8.20
C ALA A 39 -14.37 2.74 7.99
N GLY A 40 -15.45 2.31 8.62
CA GLY A 40 -16.12 1.04 8.35
C GLY A 40 -17.55 1.34 7.94
N ILE A 41 -17.95 0.92 6.75
CA ILE A 41 -19.28 1.18 6.18
C ILE A 41 -19.79 -0.12 5.57
N ALA A 42 -21.04 -0.47 5.83
CA ALA A 42 -21.70 -1.64 5.28
C ALA A 42 -23.18 -1.35 5.01
N PRO A 43 -23.85 -2.11 4.12
CA PRO A 43 -25.31 -2.13 4.06
C PRO A 43 -25.90 -2.43 5.42
N SER A 44 -26.98 -1.75 5.82
CA SER A 44 -27.55 -1.86 7.17
C SER A 44 -27.89 -3.29 7.56
N LEU A 45 -28.40 -4.10 6.61
CA LEU A 45 -28.75 -5.50 6.81
C LEU A 45 -27.54 -6.40 7.16
N LEU A 46 -26.33 -5.96 6.81
CA LEU A 46 -25.09 -6.72 7.02
C LEU A 46 -24.14 -6.03 7.99
N ALA A 47 -24.57 -4.90 8.57
CA ALA A 47 -23.72 -4.06 9.42
C ALA A 47 -23.24 -4.80 10.66
N ASP A 48 -24.13 -5.54 11.33
CA ASP A 48 -23.79 -6.28 12.54
C ASP A 48 -22.84 -7.47 12.24
N GLN A 49 -22.81 -7.94 10.99
CA GLN A 49 -21.88 -8.98 10.55
C GLN A 49 -20.46 -8.43 10.26
N TYR A 50 -20.36 -7.27 9.60
CA TYR A 50 -19.09 -6.76 9.08
C TYR A 50 -18.42 -5.70 9.96
N LEU A 51 -19.19 -4.77 10.53
CA LEU A 51 -18.62 -3.65 11.29
C LEU A 51 -17.80 -4.09 12.52
N PRO A 52 -18.18 -5.15 13.27
CA PRO A 52 -17.34 -5.63 14.37
C PRO A 52 -15.93 -6.04 13.92
N ARG A 53 -15.77 -6.58 12.72
CA ARG A 53 -14.44 -6.97 12.18
C ARG A 53 -13.59 -5.75 11.91
N VAL A 54 -14.16 -4.69 11.32
CA VAL A 54 -13.44 -3.43 11.10
C VAL A 54 -13.01 -2.81 12.44
N LEU A 55 -13.87 -2.89 13.47
CA LEU A 55 -13.55 -2.44 14.82
C LEU A 55 -12.41 -3.23 15.45
N VAL A 56 -12.35 -4.55 15.24
CA VAL A 56 -11.24 -5.39 15.70
C VAL A 56 -9.94 -4.99 15.02
N THR A 57 -9.94 -4.86 13.69
CA THR A 57 -8.77 -4.42 12.92
C THR A 57 -8.28 -3.07 13.40
N MET A 58 -9.17 -2.12 13.67
CA MET A 58 -8.78 -0.80 14.14
C MET A 58 -8.05 -0.84 15.49
N ARG A 59 -8.26 -1.85 16.34
CA ARG A 59 -7.50 -2.01 17.60
C ARG A 59 -6.03 -2.35 17.39
N SER A 60 -5.62 -2.77 16.18
CA SER A 60 -4.21 -2.95 15.86
C SER A 60 -3.50 -1.64 15.50
N PHE A 61 -4.24 -0.52 15.38
CA PHE A 61 -3.61 0.78 15.17
C PHE A 61 -2.80 1.18 16.41
N ARG A 62 -1.48 1.24 16.22
CA ARG A 62 -0.51 1.60 17.25
C ARG A 62 0.71 2.27 16.61
N PRO A 63 1.50 3.03 17.38
CA PRO A 63 2.82 3.48 16.96
C PRO A 63 3.65 2.30 16.43
N LEU A 64 4.34 2.50 15.30
CA LEU A 64 5.29 1.51 14.79
C LEU A 64 6.47 1.37 15.75
N SER A 65 6.65 0.16 16.30
CA SER A 65 7.84 -0.19 17.09
C SER A 65 9.09 -0.23 16.20
N GLN A 66 10.28 -0.28 16.80
CA GLN A 66 11.51 -0.49 16.02
C GLN A 66 11.49 -1.83 15.28
N GLU A 67 10.98 -2.88 15.91
CA GLU A 67 10.82 -4.19 15.28
C GLU A 67 9.85 -4.13 14.09
N ASP A 68 8.71 -3.45 14.24
CA ASP A 68 7.76 -3.26 13.13
C ASP A 68 8.46 -2.55 11.97
N ARG A 69 9.19 -1.47 12.24
CA ARG A 69 9.93 -0.71 11.21
C ARG A 69 10.96 -1.57 10.49
N LEU A 70 11.71 -2.39 11.22
CA LEU A 70 12.72 -3.29 10.64
C LEU A 70 12.09 -4.42 9.82
N SER A 71 10.86 -4.82 10.14
CA SER A 71 10.10 -5.83 9.39
C SER A 71 9.54 -5.29 8.07
N ILE A 72 9.30 -3.98 7.95
CA ILE A 72 8.71 -3.38 6.75
C ILE A 72 9.73 -3.40 5.61
N LYS A 73 9.34 -4.09 4.54
CA LYS A 73 10.02 -4.06 3.25
C LYS A 73 9.21 -3.17 2.30
N THR A 74 9.87 -2.22 1.66
CA THR A 74 9.26 -1.34 0.66
C THR A 74 9.76 -1.74 -0.71
N MET A 75 8.84 -1.84 -1.66
CA MET A 75 9.20 -1.95 -3.08
C MET A 75 9.36 -0.54 -3.65
N ARG A 76 10.56 -0.18 -4.06
CA ARG A 76 10.88 1.13 -4.65
C ARG A 76 11.16 1.00 -6.13
N LEU A 77 10.66 1.96 -6.90
CA LEU A 77 10.99 2.08 -8.31
C LEU A 77 12.39 2.67 -8.46
N ARG A 78 13.22 2.02 -9.27
CA ARG A 78 14.53 2.48 -9.70
C ARG A 78 14.55 2.55 -11.22
N VAL A 79 15.52 3.27 -11.77
CA VAL A 79 15.77 3.32 -13.21
C VAL A 79 17.13 2.72 -13.46
N ALA A 80 17.20 1.80 -14.41
CA ALA A 80 18.44 1.19 -14.87
C ALA A 80 18.60 1.40 -16.37
N THR A 81 19.84 1.59 -16.80
CA THR A 81 20.17 1.66 -18.22
C THR A 81 20.28 0.24 -18.79
N ALA A 82 19.59 -0.01 -19.90
CA ALA A 82 19.66 -1.27 -20.63
C ALA A 82 20.99 -1.42 -21.36
N ARG A 83 21.50 -2.64 -21.43
CA ARG A 83 22.69 -2.99 -22.22
C ARG A 83 22.28 -3.45 -23.62
N PRO A 84 23.12 -3.24 -24.65
CA PRO A 84 22.83 -3.74 -25.99
C PRO A 84 22.59 -5.26 -26.00
N GLY A 85 21.52 -5.69 -26.66
CA GLY A 85 21.11 -7.10 -26.78
C GLY A 85 20.46 -7.71 -25.53
N GLU A 86 20.37 -6.96 -24.44
CA GLU A 86 19.66 -7.37 -23.23
C GLU A 86 18.14 -7.38 -23.50
N ASP A 87 17.39 -8.29 -22.87
CA ASP A 87 15.92 -8.23 -22.82
C ASP A 87 15.46 -7.85 -21.40
N ILE A 88 14.15 -7.67 -21.21
CA ILE A 88 13.60 -7.27 -19.90
C ILE A 88 13.90 -8.29 -18.79
N THR A 89 14.05 -9.57 -19.14
CA THR A 89 14.36 -10.66 -18.18
C THR A 89 15.81 -10.57 -17.72
N ALA A 90 16.75 -10.44 -18.66
CA ALA A 90 18.17 -10.30 -18.38
C ALA A 90 18.45 -9.00 -17.59
N LEU A 91 17.77 -7.90 -17.94
CA LEU A 91 17.83 -6.65 -17.19
C LEU A 91 17.32 -6.83 -15.76
N GLY A 92 16.18 -7.49 -15.59
CA GLY A 92 15.60 -7.81 -14.28
C GLY A 92 16.57 -8.58 -13.40
N LEU A 93 17.20 -9.64 -13.92
CA LEU A 93 18.19 -10.45 -13.20
C LEU A 93 19.43 -9.62 -12.80
N ARG A 94 19.99 -8.85 -13.74
CA ARG A 94 21.18 -8.02 -13.48
C ARG A 94 20.94 -6.95 -12.43
N THR A 95 19.76 -6.34 -12.45
CA THR A 95 19.37 -5.25 -11.55
C THR A 95 18.76 -5.75 -10.24
N LYS A 96 18.63 -7.08 -10.07
CA LYS A 96 17.92 -7.73 -8.96
C LYS A 96 16.52 -7.16 -8.78
N SER A 97 15.82 -6.97 -9.89
CA SER A 97 14.44 -6.51 -9.90
C SER A 97 13.55 -7.51 -9.17
N ALA A 98 12.65 -6.99 -8.34
CA ALA A 98 11.63 -7.73 -7.62
C ALA A 98 10.40 -8.04 -8.48
N TRP A 99 10.25 -7.33 -9.61
CA TRP A 99 9.24 -7.67 -10.61
C TRP A 99 9.72 -8.82 -11.47
N ASP A 100 8.80 -9.76 -11.74
CA ASP A 100 8.97 -10.71 -12.83
C ASP A 100 8.95 -10.01 -14.19
N SER A 101 9.38 -10.73 -15.23
CA SER A 101 9.52 -10.18 -16.59
C SER A 101 8.20 -9.66 -17.16
N THR A 102 7.08 -10.31 -16.87
CA THR A 102 5.75 -9.92 -17.36
C THR A 102 5.32 -8.59 -16.75
N THR A 103 5.42 -8.48 -15.43
CA THR A 103 5.12 -7.26 -14.68
C THR A 103 6.03 -6.12 -15.14
N ALA A 104 7.34 -6.39 -15.25
CA ALA A 104 8.31 -5.40 -15.71
C ALA A 104 8.01 -4.93 -17.15
N ALA A 105 7.64 -5.83 -18.06
CA ALA A 105 7.25 -5.48 -19.43
C ALA A 105 6.04 -4.55 -19.46
N VAL A 106 4.99 -4.87 -18.69
CA VAL A 106 3.77 -4.03 -18.57
C VAL A 106 4.11 -2.62 -18.06
N PHE A 107 4.88 -2.51 -16.97
CA PHE A 107 5.22 -1.21 -16.39
C PHE A 107 6.15 -0.34 -17.26
N ASN A 108 6.88 -0.98 -18.18
CA ASN A 108 7.76 -0.31 -19.14
C ASN A 108 7.13 -0.14 -20.52
N GLY A 109 5.95 -0.71 -20.78
CA GLY A 109 5.30 -0.66 -22.11
C GLY A 109 6.07 -1.42 -23.18
N LEU A 110 6.73 -2.53 -22.82
CA LEU A 110 7.58 -3.33 -23.70
C LEU A 110 6.96 -4.69 -23.98
N GLN A 111 7.40 -5.34 -25.06
CA GLN A 111 7.18 -6.78 -25.24
C GLN A 111 8.25 -7.58 -24.47
N ILE A 112 7.91 -8.80 -24.01
CA ILE A 112 8.80 -9.61 -23.16
C ILE A 112 10.08 -10.02 -23.91
N ASP A 113 9.97 -10.30 -25.20
CA ASP A 113 11.05 -10.74 -26.09
C ASP A 113 11.79 -9.57 -26.77
N GLN A 114 11.36 -8.33 -26.52
CA GLN A 114 12.02 -7.15 -27.04
C GLN A 114 13.46 -7.06 -26.53
N ARG A 115 14.39 -6.89 -27.47
CA ARG A 115 15.81 -6.64 -27.20
C ARG A 115 16.07 -5.14 -27.19
N PHE A 116 16.86 -4.71 -26.22
CA PHE A 116 17.31 -3.32 -26.11
C PHE A 116 18.49 -3.06 -27.05
N ASN A 117 18.54 -1.87 -27.64
CA ASN A 117 19.68 -1.40 -28.42
C ASN A 117 20.82 -0.92 -27.50
N GLY A 118 20.52 -0.64 -26.24
CA GLY A 118 21.44 -0.11 -25.24
C GLY A 118 21.22 1.38 -25.00
N GLY A 119 21.35 1.80 -23.75
CA GLY A 119 21.16 3.19 -23.34
C GLY A 119 19.72 3.54 -22.93
N GLU A 120 18.74 2.68 -23.21
CA GLU A 120 17.35 2.90 -22.79
C GLU A 120 17.21 2.91 -21.26
N LEU A 121 16.35 3.79 -20.75
CA LEU A 121 16.04 3.87 -19.33
C LEU A 121 14.83 2.99 -19.02
N VAL A 122 15.04 1.98 -18.18
CA VAL A 122 14.04 0.97 -17.86
C VAL A 122 13.75 1.00 -16.36
N LYS A 123 12.46 1.03 -16.02
CA LYS A 123 11.96 0.95 -14.66
C LYS A 123 12.18 -0.45 -14.10
N THR A 124 12.73 -0.52 -12.90
CA THR A 124 12.92 -1.76 -12.14
C THR A 124 12.38 -1.58 -10.73
N ALA A 125 11.96 -2.66 -10.09
CA ALA A 125 11.50 -2.61 -8.71
C ALA A 125 12.56 -3.21 -7.79
N GLN A 126 12.93 -2.54 -6.71
CA GLN A 126 13.85 -3.09 -5.72
C GLN A 126 13.16 -3.19 -4.37
N VAL A 127 13.34 -4.33 -3.70
CA VAL A 127 12.90 -4.48 -2.31
C VAL A 127 13.98 -3.93 -1.40
N GLU A 128 13.66 -2.86 -0.69
CA GLU A 128 14.54 -2.20 0.26
C GLU A 128 13.91 -2.25 1.66
N ARG A 129 14.73 -2.21 2.71
CA ARG A 129 14.21 -2.01 4.06
C ARG A 129 13.61 -0.61 4.16
N TYR A 130 12.53 -0.49 4.92
CA TYR A 130 11.95 0.81 5.21
C TYR A 130 12.97 1.69 5.94
N THR A 131 13.30 2.83 5.32
CA THR A 131 14.02 3.92 5.97
C THR A 131 13.08 5.11 6.04
N VAL A 132 13.06 5.80 7.19
CA VAL A 132 12.36 7.08 7.31
C VAL A 132 13.05 8.03 6.33
N ALA A 133 12.30 8.60 5.39
CA ALA A 133 12.83 9.67 4.55
C ALA A 133 13.14 10.86 5.47
N ASN A 134 14.41 11.25 5.56
CA ASN A 134 14.77 12.53 6.17
C ASN A 134 14.18 13.61 5.26
N HIS A 135 13.16 14.30 5.76
CA HIS A 135 12.64 15.54 5.19
C HIS A 135 13.18 16.71 6.00
#